data_AF-A0A1Q6U4N6-F1
#
_entry.id   AF-A0A1Q6U4N6-F1
#
_cell.length_a   1.000
_cell.length_b   1.000
_cell.length_c   1.000
_cell.angle_alpha   90.00
_cell.angle_beta   90.00
_cell.angle_gamma   90.00
#
_symmetry.space_group_name_H-M   'P 1'
#
loop_
_entity.id
_entity.type
_entity.pdbx_description
1 polymer ?
#
loop_
_entity_poly.entity_id
_entity_poly.type
_entity_poly.pdbx_seq_one_letter_code
_entity_poly.pdbx_strand_id
1 'polypeptide(L)'
;MRRKVAFTLAEVLITLGIIGVVAALTIPALVANHRNKVTETKLKKFYSVMNQAIKLSEVENGDIVNWLPDVIDENSRVFENWYLKYLDKHITSTSKYRDTTNTTHYNVALSDGSGFNAYSPSSTAESGTQRAYFFYCLDFKNCKAESYNGKDTFLFTLCADGRFIASSYCTSLPSRETILQACKNANASKRQACTALIQYDGWEIKKDYPWRK
;
A
#
# COMPACT_ATOMS: atom_id res chain seq x y z
N MET A 1 -43.89 50.11 7.90
CA MET A 1 -43.88 48.86 8.71
C MET A 1 -43.08 47.80 7.95
N ARG A 2 -41.89 47.38 8.41
CA ARG A 2 -41.12 46.30 7.74
C ARG A 2 -41.72 44.95 8.16
N ARG A 3 -42.32 44.21 7.22
CA ARG A 3 -42.71 42.81 7.45
C ARG A 3 -41.43 42.00 7.69
N LYS A 4 -41.32 41.39 8.88
CA LYS A 4 -40.30 40.35 9.13
C LYS A 4 -40.82 39.05 8.53
N VAL A 5 -40.18 38.59 7.47
CA VAL A 5 -40.41 37.27 6.90
C VAL A 5 -39.70 36.25 7.79
N ALA A 6 -40.43 35.23 8.25
CA ALA A 6 -39.90 34.13 9.05
C ALA A 6 -40.43 32.81 8.49
N PHE A 7 -39.61 31.77 8.52
CA PHE A 7 -40.02 30.43 8.13
C PHE A 7 -40.93 29.82 9.20
N THR A 8 -41.93 29.08 8.76
CA THR A 8 -42.77 28.26 9.65
C THR A 8 -41.99 27.03 10.14
N LEU A 9 -42.36 26.51 11.30
CA LEU A 9 -41.76 25.28 11.84
C LEU A 9 -41.91 24.10 10.85
N ALA A 10 -43.06 24.02 10.17
CA ALA A 10 -43.32 22.98 9.18
C ALA A 10 -42.38 23.08 7.97
N GLU A 11 -42.13 24.29 7.44
CA GLU A 11 -41.17 24.50 6.34
C GLU A 11 -39.75 24.08 6.75
N VAL A 12 -39.31 24.41 7.97
CA VAL A 12 -37.99 24.00 8.48
C VAL A 12 -37.92 22.48 8.66
N LEU A 13 -38.96 21.84 9.18
CA LEU A 13 -38.97 20.37 9.39
C LEU A 13 -38.95 19.60 8.06
N ILE A 14 -39.72 20.05 7.06
CA ILE A 14 -39.74 19.42 5.74
C ILE A 14 -38.38 19.58 5.05
N THR A 15 -37.77 20.76 5.11
CA THR A 15 -36.44 21.00 4.52
C THR A 15 -35.35 20.16 5.19
N LEU A 16 -35.33 20.09 6.52
CA LEU A 16 -34.42 19.22 7.26
C LEU A 16 -34.66 17.74 6.97
N GLY A 17 -35.92 17.32 6.83
CA GLY A 17 -36.28 15.95 6.45
C GLY A 17 -35.74 15.57 5.05
N ILE A 18 -35.93 16.44 4.06
CA ILE A 18 -35.43 16.23 2.70
C ILE A 18 -33.89 16.17 2.69
N ILE A 19 -33.22 17.12 3.35
CA ILE A 19 -31.75 17.14 3.45
C ILE A 19 -31.26 15.87 4.17
N GLY A 20 -31.93 15.43 5.23
CA GLY A 20 -31.59 14.23 5.98
C GLY A 20 -31.65 12.97 5.12
N VAL A 21 -32.71 12.78 4.33
CA VAL A 21 -32.84 11.63 3.41
C VAL A 21 -31.76 11.66 2.33
N VAL A 22 -31.55 12.81 1.69
CA VAL A 22 -30.53 12.94 0.64
C VAL A 22 -29.13 12.71 1.20
N ALA A 23 -28.81 13.26 2.37
CA ALA A 23 -27.54 13.05 3.05
C ALA A 23 -27.32 11.58 3.41
N ALA A 24 -28.35 10.89 3.92
CA ALA A 24 -28.27 9.47 4.26
C ALA A 24 -27.93 8.57 3.05
N LEU A 25 -28.41 8.93 1.86
CA LEU A 25 -28.12 8.19 0.62
C LEU A 25 -26.76 8.54 0.01
N THR A 26 -26.31 9.80 0.16
CA THR A 26 -25.13 10.31 -0.57
C THR A 26 -23.82 10.27 0.24
N ILE A 27 -23.88 10.50 1.56
CA ILE A 27 -22.68 10.52 2.42
C ILE A 27 -21.90 9.19 2.37
N PRO A 28 -22.54 8.01 2.47
CA PRO A 28 -21.80 6.75 2.42
C PRO A 28 -21.03 6.57 1.11
N ALA A 29 -21.66 6.88 -0.04
CA ALA A 29 -21.04 6.78 -1.36
C ALA A 29 -19.88 7.79 -1.54
N LEU A 30 -20.05 9.01 -1.05
CA LEU A 30 -19.00 10.03 -1.09
C LEU A 30 -17.79 9.62 -0.24
N VAL A 31 -18.02 9.15 0.98
CA VAL A 31 -16.96 8.68 1.90
C VAL A 31 -16.23 7.48 1.32
N ALA A 32 -16.95 6.51 0.75
CA ALA A 32 -16.39 5.36 0.05
C ALA A 32 -15.45 5.78 -1.10
N ASN A 33 -15.92 6.66 -1.98
CA ASN A 33 -15.12 7.14 -3.11
C ASN A 33 -13.90 7.95 -2.66
N HIS A 34 -14.06 8.81 -1.64
CA HIS A 34 -12.92 9.53 -1.05
C HIS A 34 -11.88 8.55 -0.49
N ARG A 35 -12.30 7.54 0.27
CA ARG A 35 -11.39 6.54 0.83
C ARG A 35 -10.60 5.80 -0.26
N ASN A 36 -11.26 5.41 -1.35
CA ASN A 36 -10.58 4.80 -2.50
C ASN A 36 -9.56 5.78 -3.10
N LYS A 37 -9.91 7.07 -3.25
CA LYS A 37 -9.00 8.09 -3.79
C LYS A 37 -7.75 8.32 -2.93
N VAL A 38 -7.92 8.25 -1.60
CA VAL A 38 -6.80 8.31 -0.66
C VAL A 38 -5.88 7.10 -0.83
N THR A 39 -6.45 5.90 -0.96
CA THR A 39 -5.69 4.67 -1.21
C THR A 39 -4.87 4.78 -2.50
N GLU A 40 -5.49 5.17 -3.61
CA GLU A 40 -4.83 5.40 -4.91
C GLU A 40 -3.62 6.33 -4.79
N THR A 41 -3.83 7.49 -4.16
CA THR A 41 -2.81 8.54 -4.00
C THR A 41 -1.65 8.03 -3.14
N LYS A 42 -1.95 7.36 -2.03
CA LYS A 42 -0.96 6.80 -1.12
C LYS A 42 -0.13 5.70 -1.77
N LEU A 43 -0.76 4.79 -2.52
CA LEU A 43 -0.07 3.73 -3.24
C LEU A 43 0.87 4.27 -4.32
N LYS A 44 0.37 5.19 -5.15
CA LYS A 44 1.18 5.85 -6.19
C LYS A 44 2.37 6.59 -5.60
N LYS A 45 2.16 7.30 -4.49
CA LYS A 45 3.21 8.00 -3.75
C LYS A 45 4.26 7.02 -3.23
N PHE A 46 3.85 5.96 -2.52
CA PHE A 46 4.78 4.97 -1.98
C PHE A 46 5.63 4.34 -3.09
N TYR A 47 5.01 3.90 -4.18
CA TYR A 47 5.72 3.38 -5.35
C TYR A 47 6.74 4.39 -5.91
N SER A 48 6.35 5.65 -6.06
CA SER A 48 7.23 6.70 -6.58
C SER A 48 8.40 6.98 -5.65
N VAL A 49 8.15 7.10 -4.34
CA VAL A 49 9.18 7.37 -3.33
C VAL A 49 10.20 6.23 -3.28
N MET A 50 9.75 4.98 -3.30
CA MET A 50 10.64 3.82 -3.30
C MET A 50 11.52 3.77 -4.55
N ASN A 51 10.95 4.01 -5.74
CA ASN A 51 11.74 4.05 -6.98
C ASN A 51 12.71 5.23 -7.02
N GLN A 52 12.33 6.39 -6.47
CA GLN A 52 13.23 7.54 -6.35
C GLN A 52 14.38 7.26 -5.39
N ALA A 53 14.09 6.67 -4.23
CA ALA A 53 15.11 6.28 -3.25
C ALA A 53 16.10 5.29 -3.86
N ILE A 54 15.62 4.26 -4.55
CA ILE A 54 16.48 3.28 -5.26
C ILE A 54 17.40 4.00 -6.26
N LYS A 55 16.85 4.85 -7.14
CA LYS A 55 17.65 5.59 -8.14
C LYS A 55 18.71 6.48 -7.51
N LEU A 56 18.38 7.16 -6.41
CA LEU A 56 19.35 7.98 -5.68
C LEU A 56 20.45 7.11 -5.07
N SER A 57 20.12 5.91 -4.57
CA SER A 57 21.12 4.96 -4.08
C SER A 57 22.00 4.40 -5.19
N GLU A 58 21.46 4.21 -6.41
CA GLU A 58 22.24 3.77 -7.57
C GLU A 58 23.29 4.80 -8.00
N VAL A 59 22.98 6.09 -7.91
CA VAL A 59 23.95 7.17 -8.20
C VAL A 59 25.18 7.08 -7.28
N GLU A 60 25.00 6.64 -6.03
CA GLU A 60 26.07 6.58 -5.04
C GLU A 60 26.78 5.22 -4.97
N ASN A 61 26.08 4.12 -5.27
CA ASN A 61 26.58 2.75 -5.06
C ASN A 61 26.71 1.94 -6.36
N GLY A 62 26.36 2.50 -7.51
CA GLY A 62 26.26 1.80 -8.77
C GLY A 62 24.98 0.98 -8.89
N ASP A 63 24.94 0.08 -9.88
CA ASP A 63 23.76 -0.73 -10.23
C ASP A 63 23.21 -1.51 -9.02
N ILE A 64 21.89 -1.41 -8.79
CA ILE A 64 21.16 -2.07 -7.70
C ILE A 64 21.43 -3.57 -7.61
N VAL A 65 21.64 -4.25 -8.73
CA VAL A 65 21.86 -5.69 -8.77
C VAL A 65 23.06 -6.11 -7.90
N ASN A 66 24.05 -5.23 -7.73
CA ASN A 66 25.26 -5.50 -6.93
C ASN A 66 25.08 -5.31 -5.42
N TRP A 67 24.01 -4.67 -4.99
CA TRP A 67 23.75 -4.38 -3.58
C TRP A 67 22.33 -4.73 -3.15
N LEU A 68 21.69 -5.68 -3.83
CA LEU A 68 20.43 -6.27 -3.40
C LEU A 68 20.56 -6.90 -2.00
N PRO A 69 19.48 -6.92 -1.20
CA PRO A 69 19.53 -7.61 0.08
C PRO A 69 19.75 -9.10 -0.17
N ASP A 70 20.62 -9.69 0.65
CA ASP A 70 20.90 -11.11 0.62
C ASP A 70 19.70 -11.93 1.08
N VAL A 71 19.74 -13.21 0.74
CA VAL A 71 18.75 -14.20 1.12
C VAL A 71 19.05 -14.67 2.55
N ILE A 72 18.03 -14.75 3.41
CA ILE A 72 18.21 -14.90 4.87
C ILE A 72 18.63 -16.32 5.32
N ASP A 73 19.39 -16.38 6.43
CA ASP A 73 19.35 -17.44 7.46
C ASP A 73 18.49 -16.99 8.68
N GLU A 74 18.15 -17.90 9.59
CA GLU A 74 17.24 -17.62 10.71
C GLU A 74 17.72 -16.45 11.59
N ASN A 75 16.82 -15.50 11.90
CA ASN A 75 17.04 -14.27 12.68
C ASN A 75 17.94 -13.18 12.05
N SER A 76 18.19 -13.26 10.75
CA SER A 76 19.12 -12.33 10.11
C SER A 76 18.59 -10.89 10.03
N ARG A 77 19.48 -9.92 10.30
CA ARG A 77 19.25 -8.46 10.16
C ARG A 77 19.46 -7.97 8.73
N VAL A 78 19.43 -8.86 7.74
CA VAL A 78 19.85 -8.57 6.36
C VAL A 78 19.04 -7.42 5.78
N PHE A 79 17.71 -7.49 5.87
CA PHE A 79 16.84 -6.44 5.36
C PHE A 79 17.04 -5.11 6.12
N GLU A 80 17.12 -5.13 7.45
CA GLU A 80 17.35 -3.94 8.28
C GLU A 80 18.65 -3.23 7.87
N ASN A 81 19.75 -3.98 7.81
CA ASN A 81 21.07 -3.45 7.48
C ASN A 81 21.10 -2.88 6.05
N TRP A 82 20.50 -3.60 5.10
CA TRP A 82 20.38 -3.14 3.71
C TRP A 82 19.54 -1.86 3.62
N TYR A 83 18.38 -1.83 4.28
CA TYR A 83 17.47 -0.68 4.26
C TYR A 83 18.14 0.56 4.85
N LEU A 84 18.75 0.43 6.03
CA LEU A 84 19.46 1.52 6.71
C LEU A 84 20.64 2.05 5.90
N LYS A 85 21.38 1.17 5.23
CA LYS A 85 22.54 1.55 4.43
C LYS A 85 22.14 2.27 3.13
N TYR A 86 21.17 1.72 2.41
CA TYR A 86 20.90 2.16 1.04
C TYR A 86 19.69 3.07 0.92
N LEU A 87 18.58 2.83 1.63
CA LEU A 87 17.31 3.52 1.39
C LEU A 87 16.93 4.56 2.43
N ASP A 88 17.32 4.37 3.70
CA ASP A 88 16.84 5.19 4.82
C ASP A 88 17.14 6.69 4.67
N LYS A 89 18.34 7.03 4.17
CA LYS A 89 18.74 8.43 3.89
C LYS A 89 17.83 9.15 2.89
N HIS A 90 17.13 8.40 2.03
CA HIS A 90 16.30 8.94 0.95
C HIS A 90 14.81 8.82 1.24
N ILE A 91 14.42 8.31 2.42
CA ILE A 91 13.03 8.08 2.80
C ILE A 91 12.75 8.72 4.16
N THR A 92 11.81 9.66 4.20
CA THR A 92 11.42 10.33 5.46
C THR A 92 10.53 9.42 6.31
N SER A 93 11.13 8.79 7.33
CA SER A 93 10.47 7.93 8.31
C SER A 93 10.34 8.61 9.68
N THR A 94 9.33 8.19 10.45
CA THR A 94 9.05 8.70 11.81
C THR A 94 9.45 7.71 12.90
N SER A 95 9.30 6.41 12.64
CA SER A 95 9.76 5.36 13.54
C SER A 95 10.16 4.12 12.73
N LYS A 96 11.13 3.39 13.27
CA LYS A 96 11.69 2.18 12.67
C LYS A 96 12.04 1.20 13.77
N TYR A 97 11.61 -0.05 13.66
CA TYR A 97 11.92 -1.08 14.65
C TYR A 97 11.73 -2.49 14.10
N ARG A 98 12.37 -3.45 14.76
CA ARG A 98 12.11 -4.88 14.57
C ARG A 98 11.15 -5.39 15.62
N ASP A 99 10.34 -6.35 15.25
CA ASP A 99 9.51 -7.07 16.22
C ASP A 99 10.42 -7.87 17.17
N THR A 100 10.04 -7.97 18.43
CA THR A 100 10.76 -8.76 19.45
C THR A 100 10.57 -10.26 19.24
N THR A 101 9.49 -10.65 18.57
CA THR A 101 9.12 -12.05 18.33
C THR A 101 9.51 -12.54 16.94
N ASN A 102 9.47 -11.66 15.93
CA ASN A 102 9.83 -11.96 14.55
C ASN A 102 10.97 -11.06 14.08
N THR A 103 12.20 -11.48 14.35
CA THR A 103 13.40 -10.64 14.21
C THR A 103 13.85 -10.41 12.76
N THR A 104 13.29 -11.14 11.80
CA THR A 104 13.56 -10.97 10.37
C THR A 104 12.76 -9.82 9.75
N HIS A 105 11.69 -9.39 10.42
CA HIS A 105 10.78 -8.36 9.92
C HIS A 105 11.19 -6.98 10.42
N TYR A 106 11.23 -6.02 9.49
CA TYR A 106 11.53 -4.63 9.77
C TYR A 106 10.29 -3.76 9.51
N ASN A 107 9.90 -2.99 10.52
CA ASN A 107 8.76 -2.08 10.44
C ASN A 107 9.25 -0.65 10.28
N VAL A 108 8.66 0.08 9.34
CA VAL A 108 8.98 1.48 9.06
C VAL A 108 7.68 2.29 8.97
N ALA A 109 7.54 3.29 9.84
CA ALA A 109 6.50 4.29 9.76
C ALA A 109 6.98 5.47 8.92
N LEU A 110 6.16 5.88 7.95
CA LEU A 110 6.43 7.04 7.09
C LEU A 110 5.83 8.31 7.69
N SER A 111 6.37 9.46 7.27
CA SER A 111 5.91 10.79 7.71
C SER A 111 4.46 11.12 7.37
N ASP A 112 3.83 10.42 6.43
CA ASP A 112 2.42 10.59 6.07
C ASP A 112 1.44 9.67 6.80
N GLY A 113 1.94 9.00 7.86
CA GLY A 113 1.18 8.07 8.70
C GLY A 113 0.94 6.70 8.08
N SER A 114 1.35 6.48 6.83
CA SER A 114 1.44 5.12 6.26
C SER A 114 2.72 4.45 6.73
N GLY A 115 2.93 3.20 6.34
CA GLY A 115 4.20 2.53 6.57
C GLY A 115 4.24 1.17 5.92
N PHE A 116 5.25 0.40 6.27
CA PHE A 116 5.37 -0.96 5.79
C PHE A 116 6.07 -1.85 6.80
N ASN A 117 5.72 -3.12 6.71
CA ASN A 117 6.44 -4.23 7.28
C ASN A 117 7.19 -4.90 6.11
N ALA A 118 8.47 -5.25 6.27
CA ALA A 118 9.26 -5.82 5.18
C ALA A 118 10.30 -6.82 5.65
N TYR A 119 10.63 -7.79 4.81
CA TYR A 119 11.68 -8.77 5.04
C TYR A 119 12.25 -9.32 3.72
N SER A 120 13.43 -9.91 3.79
CA SER A 120 14.06 -10.65 2.68
C SER A 120 13.72 -12.14 2.77
N PRO A 121 13.27 -12.80 1.68
CA PRO A 121 12.87 -14.20 1.72
C PRO A 121 14.03 -15.16 2.02
N SER A 122 13.71 -16.35 2.55
CA SER A 122 14.66 -17.43 2.80
C SER A 122 15.12 -18.13 1.52
N SER A 123 16.28 -18.81 1.60
CA SER A 123 16.92 -19.52 0.50
C SER A 123 16.15 -20.72 -0.05
N THR A 124 15.09 -21.12 0.64
CA THR A 124 14.14 -22.16 0.22
C THR A 124 13.06 -21.65 -0.73
N ALA A 125 12.98 -20.35 -1.01
CA ALA A 125 12.03 -19.80 -1.99
C ALA A 125 12.46 -20.18 -3.43
N GLU A 126 11.72 -21.12 -4.02
CA GLU A 126 11.94 -21.87 -5.28
C GLU A 126 12.25 -21.09 -6.58
N SER A 127 12.55 -19.79 -6.54
CA SER A 127 12.97 -19.06 -7.73
C SER A 127 14.12 -18.06 -7.54
N GLY A 128 14.49 -17.68 -6.31
CA GLY A 128 15.52 -16.65 -6.08
C GLY A 128 15.25 -15.29 -6.76
N THR A 129 14.04 -15.10 -7.31
CA THR A 129 13.69 -13.92 -8.11
C THR A 129 13.22 -12.76 -7.26
N GLN A 130 12.73 -13.02 -6.04
CA GLN A 130 12.35 -12.02 -5.06
C GLN A 130 13.48 -11.82 -4.05
N ARG A 131 13.82 -10.56 -3.75
CA ARG A 131 14.86 -10.17 -2.80
C ARG A 131 14.32 -9.50 -1.55
N ALA A 132 13.16 -8.84 -1.65
CA ALA A 132 12.45 -8.35 -0.48
C ALA A 132 10.95 -8.20 -0.74
N TYR A 133 10.15 -8.46 0.28
CA TYR A 133 8.71 -8.20 0.32
C TYR A 133 8.43 -6.96 1.15
N PHE A 134 7.56 -6.09 0.66
CA PHE A 134 7.12 -4.88 1.34
C PHE A 134 5.60 -4.92 1.50
N PHE A 135 5.14 -5.18 2.72
CA PHE A 135 3.75 -5.16 3.14
C PHE A 135 3.37 -3.74 3.55
N TYR A 136 2.97 -2.96 2.55
CA TYR A 136 2.56 -1.58 2.72
C TYR A 136 1.19 -1.48 3.40
N CYS A 137 1.04 -0.57 4.34
CA CYS A 137 -0.20 -0.31 5.08
C CYS A 137 -0.56 1.18 5.01
N LEU A 138 -1.83 1.49 4.76
CA LEU A 138 -2.31 2.88 4.63
C LEU A 138 -2.25 3.66 5.95
N ASP A 139 -2.29 2.95 7.08
CA ASP A 139 -2.20 3.46 8.44
C ASP A 139 -1.27 2.55 9.24
N PHE A 140 -0.12 3.08 9.63
CA PHE A 140 0.91 2.32 10.33
C PHE A 140 0.45 1.81 11.70
N LYS A 141 -0.48 2.50 12.38
CA LYS A 141 -1.02 2.04 13.68
C LYS A 141 -1.74 0.71 13.57
N ASN A 142 -2.29 0.43 12.39
CA ASN A 142 -3.04 -0.78 12.08
C ASN A 142 -2.23 -1.75 11.19
N CYS A 143 -0.93 -1.50 11.02
CA CYS A 143 -0.04 -2.36 10.24
C CYS A 143 0.12 -3.70 10.94
N LYS A 144 -0.13 -4.79 10.21
CA LYS A 144 0.10 -6.16 10.68
C LYS A 144 1.19 -6.78 9.83
N ALA A 145 2.03 -7.60 10.45
CA ALA A 145 3.07 -8.34 9.74
C ALA A 145 2.45 -9.18 8.61
N GLU A 146 3.13 -9.19 7.45
CA GLU A 146 2.74 -9.95 6.26
C GLU A 146 1.30 -9.76 5.78
N SER A 147 0.69 -8.60 6.06
CA SER A 147 -0.68 -8.32 5.65
C SER A 147 -0.77 -7.67 4.28
N TYR A 148 -1.66 -8.16 3.41
CA TYR A 148 -1.90 -7.61 2.07
C TYR A 148 -3.34 -7.88 1.60
N ASN A 149 -4.33 -7.43 2.37
CA ASN A 149 -5.74 -7.74 2.15
C ASN A 149 -6.36 -7.08 0.90
N GLY A 150 -5.64 -6.20 0.21
CA GLY A 150 -6.12 -5.47 -0.97
C GLY A 150 -7.08 -4.33 -0.63
N LYS A 151 -7.24 -3.94 0.63
CA LYS A 151 -8.15 -2.86 1.05
C LYS A 151 -7.41 -1.77 1.83
N ASP A 152 -6.66 -2.21 2.83
CA ASP A 152 -5.90 -1.36 3.74
C ASP A 152 -4.40 -1.69 3.70
N THR A 153 -4.07 -2.91 3.28
CA THR A 153 -2.70 -3.40 3.16
C THR A 153 -2.45 -4.00 1.77
N PHE A 154 -1.22 -3.81 1.27
CA PHE A 154 -0.83 -4.06 -0.11
C PHE A 154 0.59 -4.60 -0.19
N LEU A 155 0.86 -5.48 -1.15
CA LEU A 155 2.19 -6.05 -1.34
C LEU A 155 2.95 -5.36 -2.48
N PHE A 156 4.21 -5.07 -2.23
CA PHE A 156 5.23 -4.73 -3.23
C PHE A 156 6.41 -5.69 -3.10
N THR A 157 7.21 -5.82 -4.15
CA THR A 157 8.36 -6.72 -4.17
C THR A 157 9.54 -6.06 -4.85
N LEU A 158 10.73 -6.26 -4.27
CA LEU A 158 12.00 -5.99 -4.93
C LEU A 158 12.51 -7.28 -5.57
N CYS A 159 12.76 -7.23 -6.86
CA CYS A 159 13.19 -8.38 -7.65
C CYS A 159 14.72 -8.49 -7.75
N ALA A 160 15.20 -9.67 -8.14
CA ALA A 160 16.62 -9.97 -8.31
C ALA A 160 17.29 -9.22 -9.47
N ASP A 161 16.49 -8.63 -10.36
CA ASP A 161 16.92 -7.73 -11.42
C ASP A 161 16.86 -6.25 -11.00
N GLY A 162 16.63 -5.96 -9.72
CA GLY A 162 16.59 -4.61 -9.19
C GLY A 162 15.24 -3.90 -9.28
N ARG A 163 14.26 -4.46 -9.99
CA ARG A 163 12.97 -3.79 -10.16
C ARG A 163 12.15 -3.80 -8.88
N PHE A 164 11.67 -2.63 -8.46
CA PHE A 164 10.64 -2.49 -7.45
C PHE A 164 9.26 -2.49 -8.12
N ILE A 165 8.45 -3.50 -7.84
CA ILE A 165 7.19 -3.76 -8.54
C ILE A 165 6.01 -3.83 -7.57
N ALA A 166 4.82 -3.47 -8.07
CA ALA A 166 3.57 -3.55 -7.31
C ALA A 166 2.93 -4.95 -7.42
N SER A 167 3.73 -6.03 -7.40
CA SER A 167 3.22 -7.40 -7.48
C SER A 167 4.23 -8.38 -6.88
N SER A 168 3.89 -9.66 -6.78
CA SER A 168 4.84 -10.73 -6.46
C SER A 168 5.49 -11.39 -7.70
N TYR A 169 5.12 -10.96 -8.92
CA TYR A 169 5.54 -11.55 -10.19
C TYR A 169 6.80 -10.83 -10.73
N CYS A 170 7.98 -11.31 -10.33
CA CYS A 170 9.24 -10.74 -10.81
C CYS A 170 9.57 -11.09 -12.26
N THR A 171 9.04 -12.18 -12.81
CA THR A 171 9.38 -12.64 -14.17
C THR A 171 8.54 -11.95 -15.25
N SER A 172 7.23 -12.18 -15.24
CA SER A 172 6.30 -11.63 -16.22
C SER A 172 5.00 -11.24 -15.57
N LEU A 173 4.51 -10.05 -15.87
CA LEU A 173 3.21 -9.60 -15.42
C LEU A 173 2.12 -10.29 -16.28
N PRO A 174 1.17 -11.02 -15.69
CA PRO A 174 0.12 -11.67 -16.46
C PRO A 174 -0.91 -10.65 -16.97
N SER A 175 -1.87 -11.11 -17.78
CA SER A 175 -2.95 -10.26 -18.29
C SER A 175 -3.75 -9.61 -17.16
N ARG A 176 -4.35 -8.43 -17.42
CA ARG A 176 -5.22 -7.74 -16.44
C ARG A 176 -6.30 -8.66 -15.88
N GLU A 177 -6.91 -9.50 -16.72
CA GLU A 177 -7.97 -10.42 -16.29
C GLU A 177 -7.42 -11.46 -15.29
N THR A 178 -6.24 -12.03 -15.56
CA THR A 178 -5.58 -12.95 -14.63
C THR A 178 -5.26 -12.27 -13.29
N ILE A 179 -4.76 -11.04 -13.32
CA ILE A 179 -4.49 -10.24 -12.10
C ILE A 179 -5.80 -9.99 -11.33
N LEU A 180 -6.88 -9.63 -12.03
CA LEU A 180 -8.19 -9.40 -11.43
C LEU A 180 -8.72 -10.65 -10.74
N GLN A 181 -8.65 -11.81 -11.39
CA GLN A 181 -9.08 -13.08 -10.81
C GLN A 181 -8.24 -13.47 -9.59
N ALA A 182 -6.92 -13.26 -9.64
CA ALA A 182 -6.04 -13.46 -8.48
C ALA A 182 -6.37 -12.50 -7.33
N CYS A 183 -6.71 -11.24 -7.62
CA CYS A 183 -7.11 -10.27 -6.61
C CYS A 183 -8.46 -10.61 -5.96
N LYS A 184 -9.41 -11.22 -6.69
CA LYS A 184 -10.72 -11.66 -6.18
C LYS A 184 -10.65 -12.78 -5.13
N ASN A 185 -9.46 -13.26 -4.77
CA ASN A 185 -9.30 -14.37 -3.83
C ASN A 185 -10.01 -14.09 -2.49
N ALA A 186 -10.88 -15.01 -2.07
CA ALA A 186 -11.61 -14.90 -0.82
C ALA A 186 -10.65 -14.84 0.39
N ASN A 187 -9.52 -15.54 0.33
CA ASN A 187 -8.50 -15.51 1.38
C ASN A 187 -7.65 -14.23 1.25
N ALA A 188 -7.70 -13.38 2.29
CA ALA A 188 -6.95 -12.12 2.34
C ALA A 188 -5.44 -12.31 2.22
N SER A 189 -4.88 -13.45 2.66
CA SER A 189 -3.47 -13.80 2.55
C SER A 189 -3.10 -14.38 1.18
N LYS A 190 -3.96 -14.23 0.16
CA LYS A 190 -3.71 -14.65 -1.23
C LYS A 190 -4.09 -13.56 -2.24
N ARG A 191 -4.07 -12.30 -1.80
CA ARG A 191 -4.47 -11.11 -2.59
C ARG A 191 -3.28 -10.30 -3.09
N GLN A 192 -2.11 -10.93 -3.24
CA GLN A 192 -0.85 -10.29 -3.65
C GLN A 192 -0.94 -9.57 -5.01
N ALA A 193 -1.88 -9.96 -5.87
CA ALA A 193 -2.11 -9.35 -7.17
C ALA A 193 -2.90 -8.03 -7.12
N CYS A 194 -3.50 -7.67 -5.98
CA CYS A 194 -4.37 -6.49 -5.90
C CYS A 194 -3.63 -5.17 -6.10
N THR A 195 -2.41 -5.03 -5.59
CA THR A 195 -1.58 -3.84 -5.85
C THR A 195 -1.26 -3.73 -7.34
N ALA A 196 -1.02 -4.86 -8.00
CA ALA A 196 -0.67 -4.92 -9.42
C ALA A 196 -1.84 -4.51 -10.29
N LEU A 197 -3.06 -4.91 -9.91
CA LEU A 197 -4.29 -4.51 -10.59
C LEU A 197 -4.45 -2.99 -10.56
N ILE A 198 -4.28 -2.38 -9.38
CA ILE A 198 -4.36 -0.92 -9.21
C ILE A 198 -3.27 -0.22 -10.04
N GLN A 199 -2.03 -0.73 -10.03
CA GLN A 199 -0.96 -0.18 -10.85
C GLN A 199 -1.28 -0.30 -12.36
N TYR A 200 -1.75 -1.46 -12.81
CA TYR A 200 -2.14 -1.72 -14.20
C TYR A 200 -3.25 -0.76 -14.65
N ASP A 201 -4.18 -0.45 -13.74
CA ASP A 201 -5.25 0.51 -13.95
C ASP A 201 -4.83 1.98 -13.80
N GLY A 202 -3.53 2.27 -13.82
CA GLY A 202 -3.02 3.65 -13.77
C GLY A 202 -3.01 4.26 -12.37
N TRP A 203 -2.96 3.42 -11.33
CA TRP A 203 -3.18 3.77 -9.92
C TRP A 203 -4.61 4.21 -9.62
N GLU A 204 -5.59 3.66 -10.33
CA GLU A 204 -7.02 3.92 -10.11
C GLU A 204 -7.76 2.66 -9.65
N ILE A 205 -8.58 2.80 -8.60
CA ILE A 205 -9.48 1.75 -8.13
C ILE A 205 -10.73 1.80 -8.99
N LYS A 206 -10.74 1.02 -10.07
CA LYS A 206 -11.89 0.90 -10.98
C LYS A 206 -13.10 0.25 -10.30
N LYS A 207 -14.26 0.38 -10.96
CA LYS A 207 -15.54 -0.12 -10.42
C LYS A 207 -15.57 -1.63 -10.21
N ASP A 208 -14.80 -2.39 -10.99
CA ASP A 208 -14.63 -3.83 -10.94
C ASP A 208 -13.62 -4.30 -9.89
N TYR A 209 -12.99 -3.37 -9.15
CA TYR A 209 -12.08 -3.71 -8.08
C TYR A 209 -12.82 -4.46 -6.95
N PRO A 210 -12.36 -5.66 -6.53
CA PRO A 210 -13.17 -6.51 -5.65
C PRO A 210 -13.32 -6.01 -4.20
N TRP A 211 -12.40 -5.15 -3.73
CA TRP A 211 -12.27 -4.80 -2.31
C TRP A 211 -12.50 -3.31 -2.03
N ARG A 212 -13.41 -2.68 -2.79
CA ARG A 212 -13.76 -1.26 -2.60
C ARG A 212 -14.28 -1.00 -1.18
N LYS A 213 -13.99 0.21 -0.68
CA LYS A 213 -14.47 0.71 0.61
C LYS A 213 -15.87 1.27 0.52
#